data_AF-A0A1H7UWZ8-F1
#
_entry.id   AF-A0A1H7UWZ8-F1
#
_cell.length_a   1.000
_cell.length_b   1.000
_cell.length_c   1.000
_cell.angle_alpha   90.00
_cell.angle_beta   90.00
_cell.angle_gamma   90.00
#
_symmetry.space_group_name_H-M   'P 1'
#
loop_
_entity.id
_entity.type
_entity.pdbx_description
1 polymer ?
#
loop_
_entity_poly.entity_id
_entity_poly.type
_entity_poly.pdbx_seq_one_letter_code
_entity_poly.pdbx_strand_id
1 'polypeptide(L)'
;MPPREAWYLAPIGTAILAWALLHLSWRQRLVLGAITGLAFFLPTLSWLTGFHPAGFGAVLMVEVALFAAAMLLVDSRRARWWTIPAALVALEAVHARFPFGGFPIPGLALGQLDGPFAAAAALGGSLLVVGLATGAGAAVTGLAVARGRTATLATVAVLAAVSTVGVLLAAPGGASVGALRTALVQGGGPRGIPAVVSDADAVTERQFLMSDDLPPDLDLILWPESSLGVSGPVNHTPEAARVAQLAKRTGATVVVGLSESYDDSFRNAAVAWGPDGRIVDRYEKVHRVPFGEYIPARGLFESLSDMTALVPRDAIAGRGPGLLRTPAGPLGVTISYEVFFSDRARAAVTAGGKFCSSRRTRPRTPPRRCRRPKSPPPVCGPWRPTGRSCRRRRRGTRRSSDLMDASSPRVS
;
A
#
# COMPACT_ATOMS: atom_id res chain seq x y z
N MET A 1 8.81 -0.86 -9.49
CA MET A 1 8.09 -0.46 -8.27
C MET A 1 6.70 0.01 -8.65
N PRO A 2 5.69 -0.29 -7.81
CA PRO A 2 4.35 0.27 -7.96
C PRO A 2 4.39 1.79 -8.15
N PRO A 3 3.51 2.38 -8.98
CA PRO A 3 2.42 1.74 -9.72
C PRO A 3 2.84 1.11 -11.07
N ARG A 4 4.13 0.96 -11.36
CA ARG A 4 4.61 0.40 -12.65
C ARG A 4 4.80 -1.11 -12.57
N GLU A 5 4.01 -1.86 -13.34
CA GLU A 5 4.03 -3.33 -13.56
C GLU A 5 5.28 -3.80 -14.35
N ALA A 6 6.42 -3.12 -14.20
CA ALA A 6 7.64 -3.33 -14.99
C ALA A 6 8.63 -4.27 -14.28
N TRP A 7 8.17 -5.48 -13.91
CA TRP A 7 8.94 -6.44 -13.11
C TRP A 7 10.29 -6.82 -13.75
N TYR A 8 10.35 -6.86 -15.07
CA TYR A 8 11.53 -7.20 -15.87
C TYR A 8 12.70 -6.20 -15.71
N LEU A 9 12.45 -4.99 -15.16
CA LEU A 9 13.52 -4.02 -14.92
C LEU A 9 14.48 -4.46 -13.79
N ALA A 10 14.04 -5.29 -12.84
CA ALA A 10 14.93 -5.79 -11.77
C ALA A 10 15.99 -6.78 -12.30
N PRO A 11 15.66 -7.85 -13.07
CA PRO A 11 16.68 -8.69 -13.70
C PRO A 11 17.54 -7.91 -14.69
N ILE A 12 16.97 -7.01 -15.52
CA ILE A 12 17.77 -6.20 -16.46
C ILE A 12 18.75 -5.28 -15.72
N GLY A 13 18.28 -4.54 -14.72
CA GLY A 13 19.12 -3.68 -13.89
C GLY A 13 20.21 -4.46 -13.16
N THR A 14 19.90 -5.67 -12.67
CA THR A 14 20.90 -6.54 -12.03
C THR A 14 21.92 -7.07 -13.03
N ALA A 15 21.53 -7.41 -14.27
CA ALA A 15 22.47 -7.80 -15.32
C ALA A 15 23.46 -6.68 -15.65
N ILE A 16 22.96 -5.45 -15.82
CA ILE A 16 23.77 -4.25 -16.07
C ILE A 16 24.72 -3.98 -14.91
N LEU A 17 24.20 -3.98 -13.67
CA LEU A 17 25.01 -3.81 -12.46
C LEU A 17 26.10 -4.89 -12.35
N ALA A 18 25.74 -6.15 -12.64
CA ALA A 18 26.68 -7.26 -12.63
C ALA A 18 27.77 -7.15 -13.69
N TRP A 19 27.47 -6.62 -14.86
CA TRP A 19 28.46 -6.34 -15.89
C TRP A 19 29.38 -5.18 -15.48
N ALA A 20 28.80 -4.09 -14.97
CA ALA A 20 29.52 -2.89 -14.56
C ALA A 20 30.46 -3.12 -13.37
N LEU A 21 30.14 -4.04 -12.46
CA LEU A 21 30.98 -4.40 -11.31
C LEU A 21 32.20 -5.27 -11.66
N LEU A 22 32.31 -5.81 -12.88
CA LEU A 22 33.39 -6.71 -13.27
C LEU A 22 34.77 -6.04 -13.15
N HIS A 23 35.70 -6.76 -12.53
CA HIS A 23 37.10 -6.34 -12.30
C HIS A 23 37.28 -5.02 -11.53
N LEU A 24 36.22 -4.44 -10.95
CA LEU A 24 36.32 -3.22 -10.15
C LEU A 24 36.99 -3.46 -8.79
N SER A 25 37.83 -2.49 -8.38
CA SER A 25 38.37 -2.39 -7.02
C SER A 25 37.28 -2.06 -6.01
N TRP A 26 37.54 -2.28 -4.71
CA TRP A 26 36.56 -1.99 -3.64
C TRP A 26 36.11 -0.52 -3.61
N ARG A 27 37.01 0.44 -3.92
CA ARG A 27 36.67 1.87 -4.00
C ARG A 27 35.72 2.16 -5.16
N GLN A 28 35.96 1.58 -6.33
CA GLN A 28 35.09 1.72 -7.50
C GLN A 28 33.72 1.04 -7.26
N ARG A 29 33.68 -0.10 -6.56
CA ARG A 29 32.43 -0.76 -6.16
C ARG A 29 31.58 0.11 -5.20
N LEU A 30 32.22 0.80 -4.24
CA LEU A 30 31.52 1.78 -3.39
C LEU A 30 30.93 2.93 -4.20
N VAL A 31 31.72 3.56 -5.08
CA VAL A 31 31.25 4.69 -5.90
C VAL A 31 30.11 4.27 -6.85
N LEU A 32 30.27 3.14 -7.55
CA LEU A 32 29.22 2.63 -8.43
C LEU A 32 27.96 2.21 -7.63
N GLY A 33 28.13 1.63 -6.45
CA GLY A 33 27.03 1.30 -5.55
C GLY A 33 26.28 2.55 -5.07
N ALA A 34 26.99 3.61 -4.70
CA ALA A 34 26.39 4.88 -4.31
C ALA A 34 25.63 5.54 -5.46
N ILE A 35 26.19 5.56 -6.69
CA ILE A 35 25.51 6.08 -7.89
C ILE A 35 24.26 5.24 -8.21
N THR A 36 24.35 3.91 -8.13
CA THR A 36 23.23 3.01 -8.40
C THR A 36 22.13 3.15 -7.36
N GLY A 37 22.49 3.20 -6.07
CA GLY A 37 21.57 3.47 -4.97
C GLY A 37 20.89 4.82 -5.13
N LEU A 38 21.63 5.88 -5.47
CA LEU A 38 21.05 7.21 -5.68
C LEU A 38 20.05 7.21 -6.84
N ALA A 39 20.41 6.62 -7.98
CA ALA A 39 19.54 6.50 -9.14
C ALA A 39 18.26 5.68 -8.86
N PHE A 40 18.32 4.71 -7.95
CA PHE A 40 17.19 3.87 -7.57
C PHE A 40 16.30 4.49 -6.47
N PHE A 41 16.89 4.97 -5.38
CA PHE A 41 16.16 5.47 -4.21
C PHE A 41 15.64 6.90 -4.39
N LEU A 42 16.36 7.78 -5.11
CA LEU A 42 15.90 9.16 -5.34
C LEU A 42 14.47 9.21 -5.93
N PRO A 43 14.14 8.51 -7.04
CA PRO A 43 12.76 8.46 -7.53
C PRO A 43 11.84 7.63 -6.61
N THR A 44 12.30 6.50 -6.09
CA THR A 44 11.48 5.56 -5.30
C THR A 44 11.02 6.13 -3.96
N LEU A 45 11.81 7.01 -3.34
CA LEU A 45 11.55 7.62 -2.04
C LEU A 45 11.17 9.11 -2.13
N SER A 46 11.12 9.68 -3.34
CA SER A 46 10.75 11.09 -3.59
C SER A 46 9.44 11.53 -2.90
N TRP A 47 8.49 10.62 -2.71
CA TRP A 47 7.21 10.89 -2.02
C TRP A 47 7.37 11.27 -0.55
N LEU A 48 8.47 10.90 0.12
CA LEU A 48 8.79 11.34 1.49
C LEU A 48 8.98 12.85 1.61
N THR A 49 9.27 13.56 0.51
CA THR A 49 9.32 15.03 0.50
C THR A 49 8.00 15.69 0.89
N GLY A 50 6.87 15.00 0.66
CA GLY A 50 5.53 15.44 1.10
C GLY A 50 5.31 15.31 2.61
N PHE A 51 6.17 14.59 3.33
CA PHE A 51 6.20 14.56 4.79
C PHE A 51 7.22 15.55 5.33
N HIS A 52 8.50 15.39 4.95
CA HIS A 52 9.57 16.30 5.37
C HIS A 52 10.79 16.26 4.43
N PRO A 53 11.17 17.37 3.76
CA PRO A 53 12.32 17.39 2.84
C PRO A 53 13.67 16.99 3.48
N ALA A 54 13.97 17.48 4.70
CA ALA A 54 15.22 17.10 5.38
C ALA A 54 15.25 15.61 5.80
N GLY A 55 14.14 15.06 6.31
CA GLY A 55 14.01 13.65 6.64
C GLY A 55 14.16 12.75 5.41
N PHE A 56 13.58 13.15 4.27
CA PHE A 56 13.84 12.50 2.97
C PHE A 56 15.33 12.49 2.62
N GLY A 57 16.03 13.62 2.78
CA GLY A 57 17.47 13.69 2.54
C GLY A 57 18.28 12.74 3.44
N ALA A 58 17.94 12.68 4.73
CA ALA A 58 18.59 11.77 5.68
C ALA A 58 18.35 10.29 5.34
N VAL A 59 17.09 9.90 5.05
CA VAL A 59 16.75 8.54 4.63
C VAL A 59 17.48 8.19 3.33
N LEU A 60 17.45 9.07 2.33
CA LEU A 60 18.14 8.85 1.05
C LEU A 60 19.64 8.60 1.24
N MET A 61 20.31 9.36 2.12
CA MET A 61 21.73 9.15 2.42
C MET A 61 22.01 7.79 3.08
N VAL A 62 21.14 7.34 4.01
CA VAL A 62 21.26 6.02 4.63
C VAL A 62 21.07 4.90 3.60
N GLU A 63 20.03 4.97 2.79
CA GLU A 63 19.71 3.98 1.75
C GLU A 63 20.83 3.87 0.70
N VAL A 64 21.35 5.02 0.23
CA VAL A 64 22.52 5.09 -0.67
C VAL A 64 23.76 4.46 -0.03
N ALA A 65 24.01 4.72 1.25
CA ALA A 65 25.14 4.13 1.98
C ALA A 65 24.98 2.61 2.18
N LEU A 66 23.77 2.12 2.50
CA LEU A 66 23.48 0.70 2.62
C LEU A 66 23.67 -0.05 1.30
N PHE A 67 23.22 0.51 0.18
CA PHE A 67 23.43 -0.08 -1.14
C PHE A 67 24.90 -0.05 -1.57
N ALA A 68 25.62 1.04 -1.30
CA ALA A 68 27.07 1.10 -1.51
C ALA A 68 27.82 0.05 -0.67
N ALA A 69 27.45 -0.13 0.60
CA ALA A 69 27.99 -1.16 1.47
C ALA A 69 27.65 -2.58 0.98
N ALA A 70 26.44 -2.83 0.47
CA ALA A 70 26.10 -4.11 -0.14
C ALA A 70 27.03 -4.44 -1.33
N MET A 71 27.43 -3.45 -2.13
CA MET A 71 28.40 -3.67 -3.23
C MET A 71 29.82 -4.04 -2.76
N LEU A 72 30.15 -3.85 -1.47
CA LEU A 72 31.40 -4.39 -0.89
C LEU A 72 31.40 -5.92 -0.78
N LEU A 73 30.23 -6.54 -0.63
CA LEU A 73 30.05 -8.00 -0.53
C LEU A 73 30.24 -8.72 -1.87
N VAL A 74 30.20 -7.98 -2.99
CA VAL A 74 30.34 -8.52 -4.35
C VAL A 74 31.79 -8.85 -4.68
N ASP A 75 32.07 -10.08 -5.11
CA ASP A 75 33.36 -10.42 -5.72
C ASP A 75 33.30 -10.10 -7.22
N SER A 76 34.12 -9.13 -7.66
CA SER A 76 34.13 -8.61 -9.02
C SER A 76 34.73 -9.56 -10.08
N ARG A 77 35.17 -10.77 -9.69
CA ARG A 77 35.66 -11.80 -10.62
C ARG A 77 34.51 -12.39 -11.44
N ARG A 78 34.73 -12.58 -12.75
CA ARG A 78 33.77 -13.13 -13.75
C ARG A 78 33.01 -14.40 -13.33
N ALA A 79 33.60 -15.27 -12.51
CA ALA A 79 32.97 -16.51 -12.05
C ALA A 79 32.06 -16.34 -10.80
N ARG A 80 32.04 -15.15 -10.18
CA ARG A 80 31.37 -14.88 -8.88
C ARG A 80 30.13 -14.00 -9.02
N TRP A 81 29.52 -13.96 -10.20
CA TRP A 81 28.31 -13.20 -10.51
C TRP A 81 27.15 -13.44 -9.51
N TRP A 82 27.08 -14.63 -8.90
CA TRP A 82 26.10 -14.99 -7.86
C TRP A 82 26.27 -14.23 -6.54
N THR A 83 27.41 -13.56 -6.30
CA THR A 83 27.59 -12.73 -5.09
C THR A 83 26.72 -11.47 -5.09
N ILE A 84 26.24 -11.04 -6.26
CA ILE A 84 25.36 -9.87 -6.42
C ILE A 84 23.94 -10.13 -5.93
N PRO A 85 23.21 -11.17 -6.38
CA PRO A 85 21.91 -11.50 -5.80
C PRO A 85 22.03 -11.81 -4.30
N ALA A 86 23.13 -12.42 -3.84
CA ALA A 86 23.37 -12.61 -2.40
C ALA A 86 23.51 -11.26 -1.65
N ALA A 87 24.25 -10.29 -2.20
CA ALA A 87 24.39 -8.95 -1.63
C ALA A 87 23.05 -8.17 -1.61
N LEU A 88 22.23 -8.29 -2.65
CA LEU A 88 20.92 -7.64 -2.72
C LEU A 88 19.89 -8.30 -1.80
N VAL A 89 19.94 -9.63 -1.61
CA VAL A 89 19.15 -10.33 -0.58
C VAL A 89 19.60 -9.93 0.83
N ALA A 90 20.90 -9.75 1.07
CA ALA A 90 21.41 -9.24 2.34
C ALA A 90 20.92 -7.80 2.60
N LEU A 91 20.91 -6.93 1.59
CA LEU A 91 20.36 -5.58 1.68
C LEU A 91 18.86 -5.60 2.03
N GLU A 92 18.05 -6.40 1.34
CA GLU A 92 16.61 -6.57 1.64
C GLU A 92 16.39 -7.09 3.08
N ALA A 93 17.24 -8.02 3.55
CA ALA A 93 17.20 -8.55 4.91
C ALA A 93 17.62 -7.51 5.98
N VAL A 94 18.48 -6.55 5.63
CA VAL A 94 18.81 -5.38 6.46
C VAL A 94 17.63 -4.41 6.49
N HIS A 95 17.04 -4.05 5.34
CA HIS A 95 15.86 -3.17 5.28
C HIS A 95 14.69 -3.71 6.12
N ALA A 96 14.50 -5.03 6.19
CA ALA A 96 13.47 -5.64 7.04
C ALA A 96 13.71 -5.51 8.56
N ARG A 97 14.83 -4.93 9.02
CA ARG A 97 15.24 -4.87 10.44
C ARG A 97 15.87 -3.55 10.88
N PHE A 98 16.43 -2.80 9.94
CA PHE A 98 17.18 -1.58 10.16
C PHE A 98 16.79 -0.52 9.11
N PRO A 99 16.72 0.77 9.49
CA PRO A 99 16.83 1.30 10.85
C PRO A 99 15.55 1.07 11.67
N PHE A 100 15.63 1.27 12.99
CA PHE A 100 14.48 1.35 13.92
C PHE A 100 13.49 0.16 13.94
N GLY A 101 13.93 -1.06 13.61
CA GLY A 101 13.07 -2.24 13.52
C GLY A 101 12.71 -2.62 12.08
N GLY A 102 12.96 -1.73 11.11
CA GLY A 102 12.91 -1.97 9.69
C GLY A 102 12.36 -0.79 8.90
N PHE A 103 12.89 -0.60 7.70
CA PHE A 103 12.35 0.24 6.64
C PHE A 103 12.23 -0.56 5.32
N PRO A 104 11.31 -1.54 5.22
CA PRO A 104 11.15 -2.39 4.04
C PRO A 104 10.46 -1.73 2.82
N ILE A 105 10.07 -0.45 2.89
CA ILE A 105 9.40 0.27 1.79
C ILE A 105 10.23 0.35 0.48
N PRO A 106 11.57 0.48 0.48
CA PRO A 106 12.39 0.42 -0.73
C PRO A 106 12.45 -1.00 -1.34
N GLY A 107 11.82 -1.99 -0.71
CA GLY A 107 12.05 -3.42 -0.91
C GLY A 107 11.92 -3.89 -2.35
N LEU A 108 13.00 -4.47 -2.88
CA LEU A 108 13.12 -4.98 -4.25
C LEU A 108 12.01 -5.99 -4.59
N ALA A 109 11.48 -6.72 -3.60
CA ALA A 109 10.38 -7.66 -3.76
C ALA A 109 9.08 -7.00 -4.27
N LEU A 110 8.80 -5.75 -3.87
CA LEU A 110 7.60 -5.00 -4.31
C LEU A 110 7.64 -4.72 -5.83
N GLY A 111 8.82 -4.73 -6.44
CA GLY A 111 8.97 -4.62 -7.88
C GLY A 111 8.59 -5.87 -8.66
N GLN A 112 8.32 -7.01 -7.99
CA GLN A 112 8.12 -8.31 -8.61
C GLN A 112 6.69 -8.86 -8.47
N LEU A 113 5.74 -8.12 -7.89
CA LEU A 113 4.39 -8.61 -7.57
C LEU A 113 3.63 -9.18 -8.79
N ASP A 114 3.77 -8.54 -9.96
CA ASP A 114 3.16 -8.98 -11.23
C ASP A 114 4.12 -9.85 -12.08
N GLY A 115 5.30 -10.20 -11.52
CA GLY A 115 6.34 -10.96 -12.19
C GLY A 115 6.27 -12.47 -11.91
N PRO A 116 6.93 -13.29 -12.75
CA PRO A 116 6.92 -14.76 -12.60
C PRO A 116 7.58 -15.24 -11.30
N PHE A 117 8.39 -14.40 -10.67
CA PHE A 117 9.08 -14.71 -9.41
C PHE A 117 8.18 -14.54 -8.17
N ALA A 118 7.06 -13.81 -8.25
CA ALA A 118 6.17 -13.54 -7.11
C ALA A 118 5.72 -14.81 -6.39
N ALA A 119 5.40 -15.85 -7.15
CA ALA A 119 4.90 -17.13 -6.65
C ALA A 119 5.90 -17.84 -5.71
N ALA A 120 7.21 -17.59 -5.85
CA ALA A 120 8.22 -18.13 -4.94
C ALA A 120 8.14 -17.54 -3.51
N ALA A 121 7.36 -16.48 -3.28
CA ALA A 121 7.09 -15.97 -1.94
C ALA A 121 6.46 -17.04 -1.01
N ALA A 122 5.71 -18.00 -1.56
CA ALA A 122 5.16 -19.13 -0.81
C ALA A 122 6.25 -20.06 -0.23
N LEU A 123 7.42 -20.14 -0.89
CA LEU A 123 8.55 -20.99 -0.49
C LEU A 123 9.52 -20.30 0.47
N GLY A 124 9.85 -19.02 0.19
CA GLY A 124 10.94 -18.32 0.89
C GLY A 124 10.68 -16.83 1.17
N GLY A 125 9.43 -16.38 1.05
CA GLY A 125 9.06 -14.98 1.25
C GLY A 125 9.70 -14.02 0.24
N SER A 126 9.67 -12.73 0.56
CA SER A 126 10.24 -11.64 -0.24
C SER A 126 11.71 -11.86 -0.59
N LEU A 127 12.52 -12.36 0.34
CA LEU A 127 13.96 -12.59 0.14
C LEU A 127 14.24 -13.59 -1.00
N LEU A 128 13.44 -14.66 -1.12
CA LEU A 128 13.57 -15.59 -2.24
C LEU A 128 13.14 -14.95 -3.57
N VAL A 129 12.07 -14.14 -3.58
CA VAL A 129 11.63 -13.39 -4.77
C VAL A 129 12.75 -12.46 -5.26
N VAL A 130 13.40 -11.72 -4.36
CA VAL A 130 14.56 -10.87 -4.68
C VAL A 130 15.71 -11.72 -5.22
N GLY A 131 16.07 -12.81 -4.53
CA GLY A 131 17.17 -13.69 -4.95
C GLY A 131 16.96 -14.31 -6.33
N LEU A 132 15.73 -14.70 -6.68
CA LEU A 132 15.40 -15.24 -7.99
C LEU A 132 15.44 -14.16 -9.09
N ALA A 133 14.79 -13.01 -8.87
CA ALA A 133 14.73 -11.93 -9.87
C ALA A 133 16.11 -11.32 -10.15
N THR A 134 16.87 -11.04 -9.09
CA THR A 134 18.25 -10.54 -9.21
C THR A 134 19.20 -11.64 -9.73
N GLY A 135 19.01 -12.89 -9.31
CA GLY A 135 19.79 -14.04 -9.76
C GLY A 135 19.63 -14.33 -11.25
N ALA A 136 18.40 -14.23 -11.78
CA ALA A 136 18.14 -14.36 -13.21
C ALA A 136 18.90 -13.30 -14.02
N GLY A 137 18.89 -12.04 -13.55
CA GLY A 137 19.68 -10.96 -14.16
C GLY A 137 21.18 -11.22 -14.13
N ALA A 138 21.74 -11.52 -12.96
CA ALA A 138 23.16 -11.78 -12.80
C ALA A 138 23.64 -13.03 -13.60
N ALA A 139 22.76 -14.02 -13.78
CA ALA A 139 23.06 -15.21 -14.60
C ALA A 139 23.23 -14.89 -16.09
N VAL A 140 22.50 -13.92 -16.65
CA VAL A 140 22.70 -13.45 -18.04
C VAL A 140 24.12 -12.94 -18.22
N THR A 141 24.60 -12.09 -17.30
CA THR A 141 26.00 -11.62 -17.28
C THR A 141 26.95 -12.79 -17.14
N GLY A 142 26.65 -13.74 -16.23
CA GLY A 142 27.42 -14.98 -16.07
C GLY A 142 27.57 -15.80 -17.36
N LEU A 143 26.52 -15.94 -18.17
CA LEU A 143 26.54 -16.68 -19.45
C LEU A 143 27.41 -16.02 -20.52
N ALA A 144 27.61 -14.69 -20.42
CA ALA A 144 28.45 -13.92 -21.33
C ALA A 144 29.93 -13.92 -20.91
N VAL A 145 30.25 -13.95 -19.61
CA VAL A 145 31.62 -13.73 -19.11
C VAL A 145 32.30 -14.92 -18.43
N ALA A 146 31.55 -15.92 -17.94
CA ALA A 146 32.11 -17.08 -17.28
C ALA A 146 32.53 -18.16 -18.29
N ARG A 147 33.73 -18.74 -18.09
CA ARG A 147 34.23 -19.85 -18.94
C ARG A 147 33.42 -21.14 -18.76
N GLY A 148 32.87 -21.39 -17.56
CA GLY A 148 32.05 -22.56 -17.25
C GLY A 148 30.57 -22.35 -17.56
N ARG A 149 30.21 -22.25 -18.85
CA ARG A 149 28.82 -21.98 -19.29
C ARG A 149 27.81 -23.02 -18.77
N THR A 150 28.23 -24.27 -18.61
CA THR A 150 27.43 -25.36 -18.03
C THR A 150 26.97 -25.07 -16.60
N ALA A 151 27.83 -24.53 -15.74
CA ALA A 151 27.48 -24.17 -14.38
C ALA A 151 26.43 -23.04 -14.35
N THR A 152 26.57 -22.02 -15.20
CA THR A 152 25.59 -20.94 -15.29
C THR A 152 24.26 -21.42 -15.89
N LEU A 153 24.28 -22.28 -16.90
CA LEU A 153 23.06 -22.92 -17.43
C LEU A 153 22.35 -23.76 -16.36
N ALA A 154 23.10 -24.52 -15.55
CA ALA A 154 22.55 -25.24 -14.41
C ALA A 154 21.91 -24.28 -13.39
N THR A 155 22.54 -23.14 -13.08
CA THR A 155 21.90 -22.14 -12.19
C THR A 155 20.65 -21.53 -12.81
N VAL A 156 20.63 -21.21 -14.12
CA VAL A 156 19.41 -20.75 -14.80
C VAL A 156 18.30 -21.80 -14.74
N ALA A 157 18.62 -23.08 -14.95
CA ALA A 157 17.66 -24.17 -14.84
C ALA A 157 17.11 -24.31 -13.41
N VAL A 158 17.96 -24.17 -12.38
CA VAL A 158 17.55 -24.15 -10.97
C VAL A 158 16.64 -22.94 -10.65
N LEU A 159 17.00 -21.74 -11.10
CA LEU A 159 16.19 -20.53 -10.91
C LEU A 159 14.81 -20.67 -11.57
N ALA A 160 14.76 -21.22 -12.79
CA ALA A 160 13.52 -21.53 -13.48
C ALA A 160 12.70 -22.60 -12.72
N ALA A 161 13.33 -23.70 -12.31
CA ALA A 161 12.66 -24.77 -11.57
C ALA A 161 12.08 -24.29 -10.23
N VAL A 162 12.82 -23.51 -9.44
CA VAL A 162 12.32 -22.93 -8.17
C VAL A 162 11.16 -21.97 -8.42
N SER A 163 11.23 -21.16 -9.48
CA SER A 163 10.11 -20.28 -9.88
C SER A 163 8.87 -21.10 -10.28
N THR A 164 9.05 -22.16 -11.07
CA THR A 164 7.97 -23.08 -11.48
C THR A 164 7.35 -23.82 -10.30
N VAL A 165 8.15 -24.35 -9.38
CA VAL A 165 7.67 -24.99 -8.14
C VAL A 165 6.93 -23.96 -7.27
N GLY A 166 7.43 -22.72 -7.20
CA GLY A 166 6.72 -21.59 -6.59
C GLY A 166 5.34 -21.39 -7.19
N VAL A 167 5.21 -21.35 -8.53
CA VAL A 167 3.91 -21.24 -9.23
C VAL A 167 3.00 -22.43 -8.95
N LEU A 168 3.53 -23.65 -8.93
CA LEU A 168 2.75 -24.87 -8.65
C LEU A 168 2.20 -24.91 -7.21
N LEU A 169 2.96 -24.38 -6.24
CA LEU A 169 2.56 -24.33 -4.82
C LEU A 169 1.71 -23.10 -4.48
N ALA A 170 1.94 -21.96 -5.16
CA ALA A 170 1.15 -20.74 -5.03
C ALA A 170 -0.15 -20.78 -5.87
N ALA A 171 -0.31 -21.77 -6.75
CA ALA A 171 -1.59 -22.08 -7.37
C ALA A 171 -2.66 -22.22 -6.27
N PRO A 172 -3.87 -21.65 -6.45
CA PRO A 172 -4.86 -21.52 -5.37
C PRO A 172 -5.56 -22.85 -5.04
N GLY A 173 -4.80 -23.85 -4.58
CA GLY A 173 -5.24 -25.13 -4.04
C GLY A 173 -5.67 -25.09 -2.57
N GLY A 174 -5.57 -23.92 -1.93
CA GLY A 174 -6.24 -23.68 -0.64
C GLY A 174 -7.75 -23.81 -0.81
N ALA A 175 -8.33 -24.87 -0.21
CA ALA A 175 -9.76 -25.08 -0.20
C ALA A 175 -10.48 -23.87 0.42
N SER A 176 -11.59 -23.44 -0.19
CA SER A 176 -12.42 -22.38 0.37
C SER A 176 -13.03 -22.85 1.69
N VAL A 177 -12.55 -22.33 2.81
CA VAL A 177 -13.02 -22.70 4.17
C VAL A 177 -14.37 -22.06 4.52
N GLY A 178 -14.88 -21.18 3.64
CA GLY A 178 -16.15 -20.46 3.77
C GLY A 178 -16.17 -19.28 2.79
N ALA A 179 -17.28 -18.55 2.78
CA ALA A 179 -17.42 -17.26 2.14
C ALA A 179 -18.03 -16.28 3.14
N LEU A 180 -17.60 -15.02 3.10
CA LEU A 180 -18.17 -13.93 3.89
C LEU A 180 -18.65 -12.83 2.94
N ARG A 181 -19.84 -12.30 3.17
CA ARG A 181 -20.33 -11.04 2.59
C ARG A 181 -19.77 -9.90 3.44
N THR A 182 -18.72 -9.28 2.92
CA THR A 182 -17.98 -8.22 3.63
C THR A 182 -18.21 -6.85 3.01
N ALA A 183 -18.51 -5.86 3.83
CA ALA A 183 -18.45 -4.45 3.45
C ALA A 183 -17.12 -3.82 3.89
N LEU A 184 -16.47 -3.08 2.98
CA LEU A 184 -15.33 -2.21 3.29
C LEU A 184 -15.84 -0.78 3.27
N VAL A 185 -15.94 -0.14 4.44
CA VAL A 185 -16.44 1.23 4.56
C VAL A 185 -15.28 2.21 4.40
N GLN A 186 -15.49 3.29 3.64
CA GLN A 186 -14.48 4.32 3.47
C GLN A 186 -15.15 5.70 3.35
N GLY A 187 -15.43 6.34 4.50
CA GLY A 187 -15.99 7.69 4.58
C GLY A 187 -15.13 8.78 3.90
N GLY A 188 -13.85 8.49 3.65
CA GLY A 188 -12.96 9.36 2.88
C GLY A 188 -12.53 10.64 3.60
N GLY A 189 -11.94 11.56 2.84
CA GLY A 189 -11.39 12.82 3.34
C GLY A 189 -10.31 13.40 2.43
N PRO A 190 -9.82 14.62 2.71
CA PRO A 190 -8.66 15.19 2.03
C PRO A 190 -7.42 14.32 2.31
N ARG A 191 -6.58 14.13 1.29
CA ARG A 191 -5.34 13.33 1.37
C ARG A 191 -4.13 14.27 1.47
N GLY A 192 -3.05 13.80 2.12
CA GLY A 192 -1.79 14.54 2.23
C GLY A 192 -1.78 15.62 3.31
N ILE A 193 -2.69 15.55 4.28
CA ILE A 193 -2.71 16.41 5.47
C ILE A 193 -2.17 15.58 6.66
N PRO A 194 -1.28 16.13 7.52
CA PRO A 194 -0.84 15.43 8.73
C PRO A 194 -2.00 15.11 9.67
N ALA A 195 -1.95 13.97 10.35
CA ALA A 195 -3.02 13.51 11.25
C ALA A 195 -3.35 14.53 12.36
N VAL A 196 -2.33 15.23 12.89
CA VAL A 196 -2.48 16.30 13.90
C VAL A 196 -3.28 17.52 13.43
N VAL A 197 -3.44 17.70 12.11
CA VAL A 197 -4.24 18.78 11.49
C VAL A 197 -5.57 18.25 10.94
N SER A 198 -5.84 16.94 11.07
CA SER A 198 -7.08 16.32 10.60
C SER A 198 -8.15 16.30 11.70
N ASP A 199 -9.37 16.63 11.33
CA ASP A 199 -10.55 16.56 12.20
C ASP A 199 -11.02 15.09 12.31
N ALA A 200 -10.68 14.46 13.44
CA ALA A 200 -11.00 13.07 13.73
C ALA A 200 -12.51 12.81 13.92
N ASP A 201 -13.26 13.79 14.39
CA ASP A 201 -14.71 13.70 14.59
C ASP A 201 -15.41 13.74 13.24
N ALA A 202 -14.97 14.62 12.33
CA ALA A 202 -15.47 14.64 10.96
C ALA A 202 -15.07 13.40 10.15
N VAL A 203 -13.92 12.76 10.44
CA VAL A 203 -13.60 11.43 9.86
C VAL A 203 -14.58 10.39 10.39
N THR A 204 -14.77 10.34 11.72
CA THR A 204 -15.70 9.43 12.41
C THR A 204 -17.12 9.54 11.86
N GLU A 205 -17.65 10.76 11.72
CA GLU A 205 -19.02 10.97 11.25
C GLU A 205 -19.21 10.53 9.80
N ARG A 206 -18.22 10.75 8.92
CA ARG A 206 -18.27 10.24 7.52
C ARG A 206 -18.30 8.72 7.45
N GLN A 207 -17.71 8.02 8.41
CA GLN A 207 -17.75 6.54 8.46
C GLN A 207 -19.12 6.02 8.90
N PHE A 208 -19.79 6.71 9.84
CA PHE A 208 -21.18 6.43 10.19
C PHE A 208 -22.12 6.71 9.01
N LEU A 209 -22.03 7.88 8.38
CA LEU A 209 -22.84 8.23 7.20
C LEU A 209 -22.68 7.23 6.05
N MET A 210 -21.45 6.74 5.81
CA MET A 210 -21.19 5.72 4.79
C MET A 210 -21.64 4.30 5.24
N SER A 211 -21.99 4.11 6.51
CA SER A 211 -22.51 2.86 7.07
C SER A 211 -24.04 2.80 7.18
N ASP A 212 -24.75 3.90 6.94
CA ASP A 212 -26.22 3.96 7.08
C ASP A 212 -26.97 3.18 5.99
N ASP A 213 -26.44 3.20 4.75
CA ASP A 213 -27.01 2.52 3.56
C ASP A 213 -26.18 1.28 3.16
N LEU A 214 -25.79 0.48 4.16
CA LEU A 214 -25.13 -0.81 3.90
C LEU A 214 -26.13 -1.86 3.39
N PRO A 215 -25.73 -2.71 2.43
CA PRO A 215 -26.59 -3.78 1.94
C PRO A 215 -26.92 -4.79 3.06
N PRO A 216 -28.07 -5.48 2.99
CA PRO A 216 -28.43 -6.52 3.95
C PRO A 216 -27.53 -7.76 3.85
N ASP A 217 -27.70 -8.69 4.79
CA ASP A 217 -26.97 -9.96 4.91
C ASP A 217 -25.44 -9.81 4.78
N LEU A 218 -24.85 -8.96 5.63
CA LEU A 218 -23.40 -8.86 5.79
C LEU A 218 -22.95 -9.72 6.97
N ASP A 219 -21.89 -10.50 6.77
CA ASP A 219 -21.24 -11.24 7.85
C ASP A 219 -20.20 -10.37 8.58
N LEU A 220 -19.60 -9.43 7.84
CA LEU A 220 -18.46 -8.63 8.29
C LEU A 220 -18.50 -7.19 7.72
N ILE A 221 -18.27 -6.20 8.57
CA ILE A 221 -18.08 -4.80 8.21
C ILE A 221 -16.69 -4.40 8.69
N LEU A 222 -15.86 -3.86 7.80
CA LEU A 222 -14.52 -3.37 8.12
C LEU A 222 -14.45 -1.86 7.90
N TRP A 223 -14.05 -1.12 8.94
CA TRP A 223 -13.64 0.28 8.82
C TRP A 223 -12.10 0.41 8.81
N PRO A 224 -11.53 1.48 8.23
CA PRO A 224 -10.07 1.66 8.12
C PRO A 224 -9.37 1.97 9.45
N GLU A 225 -8.03 2.00 9.43
CA GLU A 225 -7.20 2.58 10.50
C GLU A 225 -7.66 4.02 10.84
N SER A 226 -7.64 4.38 12.12
CA SER A 226 -7.99 5.73 12.63
C SER A 226 -9.33 6.28 12.10
N SER A 227 -10.32 5.41 11.93
CA SER A 227 -11.67 5.74 11.47
C SER A 227 -12.63 6.10 12.60
N LEU A 228 -12.27 5.80 13.85
CA LEU A 228 -13.00 6.18 15.05
C LEU A 228 -12.01 6.81 16.06
N GLY A 229 -12.17 8.11 16.33
CA GLY A 229 -11.43 8.82 17.37
C GLY A 229 -12.18 8.74 18.71
N VAL A 230 -11.47 8.45 19.81
CA VAL A 230 -12.02 8.52 21.17
C VAL A 230 -10.99 9.05 22.16
N SER A 231 -11.44 9.76 23.18
CA SER A 231 -10.62 10.17 24.33
C SER A 231 -10.71 9.10 25.43
N GLY A 232 -9.57 8.52 25.79
CA GLY A 232 -9.49 7.37 26.69
C GLY A 232 -9.85 6.04 26.02
N PRO A 233 -10.11 4.98 26.82
CA PRO A 233 -10.53 3.68 26.30
C PRO A 233 -11.90 3.74 25.61
N VAL A 234 -12.08 3.02 24.50
CA VAL A 234 -13.37 3.01 23.76
C VAL A 234 -14.55 2.40 24.53
N ASN A 235 -14.30 1.69 25.64
CA ASN A 235 -15.37 1.07 26.41
C ASN A 235 -16.30 2.15 27.01
N HIS A 236 -17.60 2.01 26.77
CA HIS A 236 -18.66 2.90 27.27
C HIS A 236 -18.72 4.32 26.68
N THR A 237 -18.01 4.61 25.59
CA THR A 237 -18.16 5.91 24.89
C THR A 237 -19.43 5.96 24.02
N PRO A 238 -19.96 7.15 23.67
CA PRO A 238 -21.09 7.29 22.75
C PRO A 238 -20.82 6.67 21.37
N GLU A 239 -19.59 6.75 20.88
CA GLU A 239 -19.15 6.21 19.60
C GLU A 239 -19.21 4.68 19.61
N ALA A 240 -18.74 4.05 20.70
CA ALA A 240 -18.87 2.60 20.88
C ALA A 240 -20.34 2.15 20.94
N ALA A 241 -21.23 2.97 21.50
CA ALA A 241 -22.67 2.69 21.48
C ALA A 241 -23.25 2.79 20.05
N ARG A 242 -22.81 3.74 19.23
CA ARG A 242 -23.18 3.84 17.80
C ARG A 242 -22.67 2.63 16.99
N VAL A 243 -21.42 2.20 17.18
CA VAL A 243 -20.86 0.99 16.54
C VAL A 243 -21.63 -0.26 16.99
N ALA A 244 -21.96 -0.38 18.27
CA ALA A 244 -22.79 -1.48 18.79
C ALA A 244 -24.19 -1.51 18.17
N GLN A 245 -24.81 -0.34 17.90
CA GLN A 245 -26.08 -0.25 17.17
C GLN A 245 -25.92 -0.66 15.69
N LEU A 246 -24.83 -0.28 15.03
CA LEU A 246 -24.53 -0.71 13.65
C LEU A 246 -24.39 -2.24 13.56
N ALA A 247 -23.66 -2.85 14.49
CA ALA A 247 -23.52 -4.31 14.55
C ALA A 247 -24.88 -5.00 14.75
N LYS A 248 -25.68 -4.52 15.71
CA LYS A 248 -27.03 -5.04 15.98
C LYS A 248 -28.00 -4.89 14.80
N ARG A 249 -28.00 -3.74 14.11
CA ARG A 249 -28.95 -3.48 13.01
C ARG A 249 -28.63 -4.26 11.73
N THR A 250 -27.36 -4.59 11.52
CA THR A 250 -26.88 -5.34 10.35
C THR A 250 -26.78 -6.84 10.60
N GLY A 251 -26.70 -7.26 11.87
CA GLY A 251 -26.41 -8.65 12.24
C GLY A 251 -24.96 -9.06 11.97
N ALA A 252 -24.09 -8.12 11.59
CA ALA A 252 -22.72 -8.37 11.17
C ALA A 252 -21.72 -8.28 12.34
N THR A 253 -20.57 -8.92 12.19
CA THR A 253 -19.37 -8.54 12.94
C THR A 253 -18.87 -7.19 12.42
N VAL A 254 -18.56 -6.23 13.28
CA VAL A 254 -17.99 -4.94 12.88
C VAL A 254 -16.58 -4.81 13.45
N VAL A 255 -15.57 -4.68 12.59
CA VAL A 255 -14.19 -4.37 13.01
C VAL A 255 -13.87 -2.94 12.63
N VAL A 256 -13.53 -2.14 13.65
CA VAL A 256 -13.20 -0.72 13.49
C VAL A 256 -11.73 -0.50 13.78
N GLY A 257 -11.08 0.42 13.05
CA GLY A 257 -9.75 0.93 13.38
C GLY A 257 -9.85 2.23 14.19
N LEU A 258 -9.24 2.27 15.36
CA LEU A 258 -9.41 3.31 16.37
C LEU A 258 -8.12 4.05 16.68
N SER A 259 -8.28 5.31 17.08
CA SER A 259 -7.26 6.07 17.79
C SER A 259 -7.79 6.42 19.19
N GLU A 260 -7.37 5.66 20.20
CA GLU A 260 -7.63 5.97 21.62
C GLU A 260 -6.59 6.99 22.11
N SER A 261 -7.00 8.22 22.40
CA SER A 261 -6.11 9.31 22.79
C SER A 261 -6.04 9.46 24.31
N TYR A 262 -4.84 9.58 24.86
CA TYR A 262 -4.54 9.88 26.26
C TYR A 262 -3.72 11.18 26.34
N ASP A 263 -3.38 11.64 27.53
CA ASP A 263 -2.70 12.93 27.76
C ASP A 263 -1.41 13.07 26.94
N ASP A 264 -0.43 12.18 27.18
CA ASP A 264 0.90 12.20 26.52
C ASP A 264 1.10 11.09 25.47
N SER A 265 0.08 10.27 25.21
CA SER A 265 0.20 9.07 24.37
C SER A 265 -1.10 8.71 23.64
N PHE A 266 -1.04 7.76 22.70
CA PHE A 266 -2.24 7.22 22.05
C PHE A 266 -2.09 5.71 21.76
N ARG A 267 -3.20 5.00 21.57
CA ARG A 267 -3.22 3.64 21.02
C ARG A 267 -3.87 3.65 19.65
N ASN A 268 -3.19 3.02 18.69
CA ASN A 268 -3.74 2.67 17.39
C ASN A 268 -4.15 1.18 17.45
N ALA A 269 -5.44 0.90 17.27
CA ALA A 269 -6.01 -0.42 17.52
C ALA A 269 -7.07 -0.82 16.48
N ALA A 270 -7.28 -2.13 16.33
CA ALA A 270 -8.45 -2.70 15.68
C ALA A 270 -9.31 -3.40 16.74
N VAL A 271 -10.56 -2.99 16.91
CA VAL A 271 -11.50 -3.58 17.88
C VAL A 271 -12.68 -4.19 17.12
N ALA A 272 -13.10 -5.38 17.54
CA ALA A 272 -14.22 -6.11 16.95
C ALA A 272 -15.45 -6.06 17.86
N TRP A 273 -16.60 -5.73 17.28
CA TRP A 273 -17.93 -5.91 17.86
C TRP A 273 -18.62 -7.13 17.23
N GLY A 274 -19.25 -7.95 18.05
CA GLY A 274 -20.13 -9.03 17.60
C GLY A 274 -21.53 -8.51 17.18
N PRO A 275 -22.34 -9.34 16.51
CA PRO A 275 -23.73 -9.01 16.13
C PRO A 275 -24.65 -8.63 17.31
N ASP A 276 -24.30 -9.03 18.53
CA ASP A 276 -24.97 -8.65 19.77
C ASP A 276 -24.58 -7.24 20.27
N GLY A 277 -23.69 -6.55 19.55
CA GLY A 277 -23.14 -5.23 19.86
C GLY A 277 -22.15 -5.23 21.02
N ARG A 278 -21.64 -6.39 21.47
CA ARG A 278 -20.56 -6.45 22.47
C ARG A 278 -19.21 -6.39 21.78
N ILE A 279 -18.22 -5.75 22.42
CA ILE A 279 -16.81 -5.92 22.03
C ILE A 279 -16.41 -7.37 22.31
N VAL A 280 -15.86 -8.05 21.30
CA VAL A 280 -15.48 -9.48 21.36
C VAL A 280 -13.97 -9.70 21.40
N ASP A 281 -13.18 -8.84 20.75
CA ASP A 281 -11.71 -8.90 20.76
C ASP A 281 -11.08 -7.54 20.40
N ARG A 282 -9.81 -7.32 20.75
CA ARG A 282 -9.01 -6.14 20.35
C ARG A 282 -7.58 -6.50 20.01
N TYR A 283 -7.02 -5.80 19.03
CA TYR A 283 -5.61 -5.87 18.65
C TYR A 283 -5.02 -4.46 18.62
N GLU A 284 -3.94 -4.26 19.38
CA GLU A 284 -3.18 -3.01 19.41
C GLU A 284 -1.95 -3.12 18.48
N LYS A 285 -1.70 -2.09 17.67
CA LYS A 285 -0.60 -2.05 16.70
C LYS A 285 0.75 -2.29 17.38
N VAL A 286 1.51 -3.26 16.89
CA VAL A 286 2.81 -3.64 17.48
C VAL A 286 3.95 -2.92 16.78
N HIS A 287 4.01 -2.96 15.45
CA HIS A 287 5.02 -2.24 14.69
C HIS A 287 4.55 -0.82 14.36
N ARG A 288 5.10 0.16 15.10
CA ARG A 288 4.79 1.59 14.97
C ARG A 288 5.67 2.24 13.91
N VAL A 289 5.21 3.32 13.29
CA VAL A 289 5.96 4.11 12.29
C VAL A 289 6.98 5.02 12.99
N PRO A 290 8.31 4.87 12.74
CA PRO A 290 9.31 5.81 13.22
C PRO A 290 9.09 7.21 12.62
N PHE A 291 9.18 8.25 13.45
CA PHE A 291 8.91 9.66 13.11
C PHE A 291 7.49 9.97 12.59
N GLY A 292 6.56 9.01 12.66
CA GLY A 292 5.14 9.21 12.34
C GLY A 292 4.19 8.85 13.50
N GLU A 293 4.51 7.82 14.27
CA GLU A 293 3.75 7.40 15.45
C GLU A 293 4.59 7.42 16.74
N TYR A 294 5.93 7.46 16.63
CA TYR A 294 6.81 7.70 17.77
C TYR A 294 8.13 8.30 17.31
N ILE A 295 8.89 8.92 18.21
CA ILE A 295 10.22 9.48 17.88
C ILE A 295 11.33 8.60 18.47
N PRO A 296 12.13 7.89 17.65
CA PRO A 296 13.30 7.15 18.13
C PRO A 296 14.27 8.08 18.86
N ALA A 297 14.67 7.75 20.08
CA ALA A 297 15.55 8.59 20.91
C ALA A 297 15.05 10.05 21.06
N ARG A 298 13.73 10.24 21.23
CA ARG A 298 13.01 11.52 21.40
C ARG A 298 13.83 12.67 21.99
N GLY A 299 14.38 12.53 23.21
CA GLY A 299 15.13 13.61 23.87
C GLY A 299 16.38 14.10 23.12
N LEU A 300 17.02 13.26 22.29
CA LEU A 300 18.08 13.71 21.39
C LEU A 300 17.53 14.58 20.25
N PHE A 301 16.44 14.15 19.60
CA PHE A 301 15.84 14.90 18.49
C PHE A 301 15.13 16.19 18.92
N GLU A 302 14.56 16.22 20.13
CA GLU A 302 14.02 17.44 20.77
C GLU A 302 15.13 18.45 21.05
N SER A 303 16.33 17.99 21.45
CA SER A 303 17.48 18.89 21.64
C SER A 303 18.08 19.44 20.33
N LEU A 304 17.74 18.83 19.19
CA LEU A 304 18.28 19.17 17.86
C LEU A 304 17.29 19.87 16.93
N SER A 305 15.97 19.79 17.19
CA SER A 305 14.94 20.33 16.29
C SER A 305 13.53 20.38 16.89
N ASP A 306 12.74 21.36 16.45
CA ASP A 306 11.28 21.44 16.71
C ASP A 306 10.45 20.40 15.91
N MET A 307 11.09 19.46 15.19
CA MET A 307 10.39 18.47 14.35
C MET A 307 9.46 17.54 15.16
N THR A 308 9.61 17.51 16.48
CA THR A 308 8.78 16.70 17.38
C THR A 308 7.35 17.21 17.51
N ALA A 309 7.07 18.46 17.12
CA ALA A 309 5.72 19.02 17.07
C ALA A 309 4.76 18.27 16.12
N LEU A 310 5.28 17.55 15.12
CA LEU A 310 4.47 16.72 14.21
C LEU A 310 4.07 15.36 14.80
N VAL A 311 4.77 14.89 15.83
CA VAL A 311 4.45 13.68 16.61
C VAL A 311 4.47 14.05 18.10
N PRO A 312 3.48 14.84 18.57
CA PRO A 312 3.48 15.40 19.92
C PRO A 312 3.26 14.34 21.01
N ARG A 313 2.76 13.16 20.65
CA ARG A 313 2.47 12.03 21.54
C ARG A 313 3.04 10.76 20.92
N ASP A 314 3.61 9.88 21.73
CA ASP A 314 4.10 8.58 21.26
C ASP A 314 2.98 7.52 21.32
N ALA A 315 2.88 6.70 20.27
CA ALA A 315 1.98 5.55 20.23
C ALA A 315 2.45 4.47 21.21
N ILE A 316 1.54 3.97 22.04
CA ILE A 316 1.77 2.82 22.91
C ILE A 316 1.85 1.57 22.04
N ALA A 317 2.94 0.80 22.16
CA ALA A 317 3.08 -0.46 21.43
C ALA A 317 2.16 -1.54 22.02
N GLY A 318 1.35 -2.15 21.15
CA GLY A 318 0.56 -3.33 21.47
C GLY A 318 1.42 -4.58 21.67
N ARG A 319 0.75 -5.73 21.83
CA ARG A 319 1.38 -7.05 21.97
C ARG A 319 0.61 -8.12 21.19
N GLY A 320 1.28 -9.23 20.91
CA GLY A 320 0.65 -10.42 20.33
C GLY A 320 0.70 -10.51 18.80
N PRO A 321 -0.02 -11.50 18.21
CA PRO A 321 0.20 -11.93 16.84
C PRO A 321 -0.57 -11.17 15.76
N GLY A 322 -1.52 -10.29 16.10
CA GLY A 322 -2.44 -9.71 15.10
C GLY A 322 -3.61 -10.63 14.76
N LEU A 323 -4.23 -11.24 15.78
CA LEU A 323 -5.40 -12.12 15.65
C LEU A 323 -6.59 -11.50 16.38
N LEU A 324 -7.73 -11.34 15.68
CA LEU A 324 -9.03 -11.07 16.29
C LEU A 324 -9.90 -12.33 16.22
N ARG A 325 -10.43 -12.79 17.34
CA ARG A 325 -11.42 -13.87 17.42
C ARG A 325 -12.82 -13.26 17.34
N THR A 326 -13.48 -13.42 16.19
CA THR A 326 -14.78 -12.80 15.94
C THR A 326 -15.84 -13.84 15.55
N PRO A 327 -17.15 -13.52 15.64
CA PRO A 327 -18.22 -14.37 15.12
C PRO A 327 -18.13 -14.64 13.61
N ALA A 328 -17.59 -13.70 12.82
CA ALA A 328 -17.25 -13.92 11.40
C ALA A 328 -16.02 -14.84 11.18
N GLY A 329 -15.36 -15.28 12.26
CA GLY A 329 -14.21 -16.16 12.27
C GLY A 329 -12.93 -15.52 12.87
N PRO A 330 -11.83 -16.28 12.94
CA PRO A 330 -10.53 -15.77 13.33
C PRO A 330 -9.95 -14.91 12.19
N LEU A 331 -9.82 -13.60 12.41
CA LEU A 331 -9.31 -12.64 11.43
C LEU A 331 -7.85 -12.31 11.70
N GLY A 332 -7.00 -12.44 10.68
CA GLY A 332 -5.65 -11.87 10.72
C GLY A 332 -5.68 -10.38 10.46
N VAL A 333 -4.99 -9.60 11.29
CA VAL A 333 -4.96 -8.13 11.21
C VAL A 333 -3.51 -7.64 11.25
N THR A 334 -3.16 -6.80 10.29
CA THR A 334 -1.93 -6.00 10.27
C THR A 334 -2.34 -4.54 10.09
N ILE A 335 -1.99 -3.68 11.03
CA ILE A 335 -2.41 -2.27 10.96
C ILE A 335 -1.37 -1.48 10.15
N SER A 336 -1.78 -1.04 8.95
CA SER A 336 -1.03 -0.04 8.16
C SER A 336 0.41 -0.49 7.86
N TYR A 337 1.42 0.24 8.35
CA TYR A 337 2.85 -0.07 8.20
C TYR A 337 3.22 -1.53 8.53
N GLU A 338 2.49 -2.20 9.43
CA GLU A 338 2.69 -3.63 9.73
C GLU A 338 2.58 -4.56 8.50
N VAL A 339 1.87 -4.14 7.45
CA VAL A 339 1.68 -4.97 6.23
C VAL A 339 3.00 -5.25 5.48
N PHE A 340 4.00 -4.37 5.61
CA PHE A 340 5.32 -4.58 4.99
C PHE A 340 6.18 -5.58 5.76
N PHE A 341 5.80 -5.95 6.98
CA PHE A 341 6.52 -6.87 7.85
C PHE A 341 5.94 -8.28 7.73
N SER A 342 6.60 -9.12 6.93
CA SER A 342 6.12 -10.47 6.62
C SER A 342 5.96 -11.37 7.84
N ASP A 343 6.70 -11.08 8.92
CA ASP A 343 6.57 -11.75 10.22
C ASP A 343 5.29 -11.37 10.97
N ARG A 344 4.78 -10.14 10.85
CA ARG A 344 3.49 -9.71 11.45
C ARG A 344 2.33 -10.48 10.81
N ALA A 345 2.26 -10.47 9.47
CA ALA A 345 1.24 -11.23 8.74
C ALA A 345 1.37 -12.74 8.99
N ARG A 346 2.59 -13.28 9.06
CA ARG A 346 2.82 -14.70 9.38
C ARG A 346 2.40 -15.04 10.81
N ALA A 347 2.70 -14.21 11.80
CA ALA A 347 2.30 -14.44 13.19
C ALA A 347 0.76 -14.54 13.32
N ALA A 348 0.02 -13.67 12.64
CA ALA A 348 -1.43 -13.71 12.58
C ALA A 348 -1.95 -15.05 12.03
N VAL A 349 -1.41 -15.50 10.89
CA VAL A 349 -1.81 -16.78 10.26
C VAL A 349 -1.42 -17.98 11.12
N THR A 350 -0.20 -18.00 11.67
CA THR A 350 0.26 -19.09 12.54
C THR A 350 -0.54 -19.18 13.84
N ALA A 351 -1.09 -18.08 14.34
CA ALA A 351 -2.04 -18.06 15.45
C ALA A 351 -3.46 -18.53 15.08
N GLY A 352 -3.73 -18.87 13.81
CA GLY A 352 -5.03 -19.33 13.30
C GLY A 352 -5.85 -18.27 12.56
N GLY A 353 -5.29 -17.07 12.34
CA GLY A 353 -5.95 -15.97 11.63
C GLY A 353 -6.12 -16.23 10.14
N LYS A 354 -7.30 -15.92 9.61
CA LYS A 354 -7.63 -15.99 8.18
C LYS A 354 -7.62 -14.58 7.60
N PHE A 355 -7.08 -14.44 6.39
CA PHE A 355 -7.13 -13.19 5.61
C PHE A 355 -8.20 -13.30 4.52
N CYS A 356 -9.00 -12.25 4.34
CA CYS A 356 -9.99 -12.18 3.26
C CYS A 356 -9.30 -11.82 1.95
N SER A 357 -9.37 -12.70 0.95
CA SER A 357 -8.98 -12.37 -0.43
C SER A 357 -10.24 -12.16 -1.29
N SER A 358 -10.38 -10.99 -1.91
CA SER A 358 -11.53 -10.70 -2.76
C SER A 358 -11.38 -11.38 -4.13
N ARG A 359 -12.09 -12.50 -4.34
CA ARG A 359 -12.30 -13.03 -5.69
C ARG A 359 -13.43 -12.27 -6.36
N ARG A 360 -13.09 -11.43 -7.35
CA ARG A 360 -14.08 -10.78 -8.21
C ARG A 360 -14.75 -11.81 -9.12
N THR A 361 -15.79 -12.47 -8.62
CA THR A 361 -16.74 -13.20 -9.46
C THR A 361 -17.35 -12.21 -10.45
N ARG A 362 -16.93 -12.26 -11.72
CA ARG A 362 -17.63 -11.53 -12.78
C ARG A 362 -19.11 -11.96 -12.74
N PRO A 363 -20.08 -11.04 -12.79
CA PRO A 363 -21.48 -11.43 -12.90
C PRO A 363 -21.64 -12.29 -14.15
N ARG A 364 -22.27 -13.46 -14.00
CA ARG A 364 -22.65 -14.32 -15.12
C ARG A 364 -23.55 -13.48 -16.03
N THR A 365 -23.05 -13.14 -17.21
CA THR A 365 -23.83 -12.42 -18.22
C THR A 365 -25.10 -13.24 -18.52
N PRO A 366 -26.31 -12.65 -18.51
CA PRO A 366 -27.50 -13.38 -18.94
C PRO A 366 -27.32 -13.86 -20.39
N PRO A 367 -27.83 -15.04 -20.77
CA PRO A 367 -27.69 -15.53 -22.13
C PRO A 367 -28.39 -14.58 -23.11
N ARG A 368 -27.61 -14.01 -24.04
CA ARG A 368 -28.14 -13.22 -25.16
C ARG A 368 -29.13 -14.08 -25.97
N ARG A 369 -30.44 -13.83 -25.85
CA ARG A 369 -31.42 -14.41 -26.77
C ARG A 369 -31.66 -13.51 -27.99
N CYS A 370 -31.35 -14.09 -29.15
CA CYS A 370 -31.92 -13.86 -30.47
C CYS A 370 -31.74 -12.48 -31.16
N ARG A 371 -30.90 -12.50 -32.20
CA ARG A 371 -30.94 -11.56 -33.34
C ARG A 371 -32.26 -11.69 -34.12
N ARG A 372 -32.71 -10.61 -34.77
CA ARG A 372 -33.45 -10.69 -36.05
C ARG A 372 -32.55 -10.17 -37.20
N PRO A 373 -32.74 -10.60 -38.47
CA PRO A 373 -31.88 -10.22 -39.60
C PRO A 373 -32.22 -8.84 -40.19
N LYS A 374 -31.35 -8.31 -41.07
CA LYS A 374 -31.50 -7.03 -41.80
C LYS A 374 -32.05 -7.23 -43.23
N SER A 375 -33.02 -6.37 -43.61
CA SER A 375 -33.20 -5.67 -44.92
C SER A 375 -33.39 -6.50 -46.23
N PRO A 376 -34.18 -6.05 -47.24
CA PRO A 376 -33.92 -4.86 -48.10
C PRO A 376 -35.17 -3.97 -48.47
N PRO A 377 -34.99 -2.82 -49.18
CA PRO A 377 -36.05 -1.87 -49.62
C PRO A 377 -36.58 -2.18 -51.05
N PRO A 378 -37.62 -1.49 -51.63
CA PRO A 378 -37.37 -0.33 -52.55
C PRO A 378 -38.56 0.67 -52.92
N VAL A 379 -38.27 1.63 -53.83
CA VAL A 379 -39.14 2.45 -54.77
C VAL A 379 -39.83 3.77 -54.29
N CYS A 380 -40.12 4.68 -55.25
CA CYS A 380 -40.10 6.16 -55.14
C CYS A 380 -41.37 6.93 -55.60
N GLY A 381 -41.71 8.01 -54.88
CA GLY A 381 -42.27 9.31 -55.38
C GLY A 381 -43.72 9.37 -55.94
N PRO A 382 -44.22 10.56 -56.39
CA PRO A 382 -43.78 11.94 -56.10
C PRO A 382 -44.93 12.96 -55.80
N TRP A 383 -44.64 14.12 -55.15
CA TRP A 383 -45.13 15.48 -55.50
C TRP A 383 -44.56 16.59 -54.56
N ARG A 384 -44.68 17.86 -54.99
CA ARG A 384 -44.11 19.12 -54.41
C ARG A 384 -45.19 20.25 -54.53
N PRO A 385 -44.95 21.52 -54.16
CA PRO A 385 -44.20 22.13 -53.03
C PRO A 385 -44.97 23.29 -52.33
N THR A 386 -44.45 23.80 -51.20
CA THR A 386 -44.41 25.23 -50.74
C THR A 386 -44.05 25.24 -49.23
N GLY A 387 -43.41 26.23 -48.60
CA GLY A 387 -42.75 27.41 -49.15
C GLY A 387 -43.08 28.72 -48.41
N ARG A 388 -42.48 29.00 -47.23
CA ARG A 388 -42.02 30.34 -46.80
C ARG A 388 -41.39 30.38 -45.40
N SER A 389 -40.47 31.33 -45.25
CA SER A 389 -39.77 31.73 -44.02
C SER A 389 -40.59 32.66 -43.12
N CYS A 390 -40.28 32.73 -41.82
CA CYS A 390 -40.49 33.97 -41.07
C CYS A 390 -39.43 34.20 -39.97
N ARG A 391 -38.89 35.42 -39.89
CA ARG A 391 -37.90 35.87 -38.89
C ARG A 391 -38.14 37.37 -38.60
N ARG A 392 -37.89 37.79 -37.34
CA ARG A 392 -37.98 39.17 -36.77
C ARG A 392 -39.38 39.71 -36.44
N ARG A 393 -39.53 40.23 -35.22
CA ARG A 393 -39.37 41.69 -34.95
C ARG A 393 -39.05 42.01 -33.47
N ARG A 394 -38.43 43.18 -33.26
CA ARG A 394 -38.08 43.80 -31.96
C ARG A 394 -39.07 44.93 -31.62
N ARG A 395 -39.20 45.24 -30.33
CA ARG A 395 -39.27 46.59 -29.71
C ARG A 395 -38.40 46.49 -28.42
N GLY A 396 -37.62 47.45 -27.92
CA GLY A 396 -37.53 48.92 -28.12
C GLY A 396 -38.34 49.66 -27.04
N THR A 397 -37.83 50.59 -26.22
CA THR A 397 -36.55 51.37 -26.24
C THR A 397 -36.38 52.24 -24.96
N ARG A 398 -35.12 52.50 -24.52
CA ARG A 398 -34.62 53.72 -23.76
C ARG A 398 -35.25 53.96 -22.35
N ARG A 399 -34.75 54.78 -21.40
CA ARG A 399 -33.55 55.63 -21.05
C ARG A 399 -33.67 55.94 -19.52
N SER A 400 -32.74 56.51 -18.72
CA SER A 400 -31.29 56.80 -18.73
C SER A 400 -30.81 57.25 -17.34
N SER A 401 -29.56 56.90 -16.98
CA SER A 401 -28.52 57.62 -16.17
C SER A 401 -28.82 58.55 -14.97
N ASP A 402 -27.80 58.64 -14.09
CA ASP A 402 -27.44 59.70 -13.09
C ASP A 402 -27.59 59.25 -11.61
N LEU A 403 -26.72 59.59 -10.63
CA LEU A 403 -25.27 59.94 -10.58
C LEU A 403 -24.83 60.03 -9.09
N MET A 404 -23.58 59.65 -8.73
CA MET A 404 -22.80 60.10 -7.54
C MET A 404 -23.35 59.82 -6.10
N ASP A 405 -22.55 59.79 -5.01
CA ASP A 405 -21.13 59.46 -4.76
C ASP A 405 -20.89 59.30 -3.23
N ALA A 406 -19.74 58.72 -2.82
CA ALA A 406 -18.97 59.00 -1.58
C ALA A 406 -19.63 58.93 -0.17
N SER A 407 -18.96 58.61 0.95
CA SER A 407 -17.56 58.23 1.22
C SER A 407 -17.43 57.59 2.62
N SER A 408 -16.33 56.85 2.85
CA SER A 408 -15.88 56.36 4.17
C SER A 408 -15.31 57.50 5.05
N PRO A 409 -15.02 57.30 6.36
CA PRO A 409 -13.68 56.85 6.74
C PRO A 409 -13.62 55.78 7.87
N ARG A 410 -12.38 55.39 8.21
CA ARG A 410 -11.97 54.28 9.10
C ARG A 410 -11.70 54.70 10.56
N VAL A 411 -11.16 53.74 11.32
CA VAL A 411 -10.40 53.81 12.61
C VAL A 411 -11.31 53.51 13.81
N SER A 412 -10.98 52.59 14.73
CA SER A 412 -9.67 51.98 15.08
C SER A 412 -9.60 50.47 14.89
#